data_AF-A0A915PE79-F1
#
_entry.id   AF-A0A915PE79-F1
#
_cell.length_a   1.000
_cell.length_b   1.000
_cell.length_c   1.000
_cell.angle_alpha   90.00
_cell.angle_beta   90.00
_cell.angle_gamma   90.00
#
_symmetry.space_group_name_H-M   'P 1'
#
loop_
_entity.id
_entity.type
_entity.pdbx_description
1 polymer ?
#
loop_
_entity_poly.entity_id
_entity_poly.type
_entity_poly.pdbx_seq_one_letter_code
_entity_poly.pdbx_strand_id
1 'polypeptide(L)'
;MEKGAVEFITNSTSILQFSNRDVLDRIFVVCLISLISVCNVLMGCELNLHVVLSTIKRPVAPAIGFFTQFAIMPLLAYSIAIFVLSSKGMHLLALGLFVTGCSPGGGASNYWTVLLGGNTNLSITMTFCSTIAALVMMPLWIKLLGTRLIKAVAPTLTIHIPYSKIVASLFTLIVPLFIGLIIAKYKPHWAIRARKVCESLKINYNLSQVVTTFHHFCSDSAHHFCGLLLPWCGFMFGCFTSILLAQDPPDVTAIAIETGVQNTGIAIMLLKLTFPGTDSDIASLLPITVACFTPAPLLFGYAIHTLIKRLKEKRVKPGLCPADSSRSPLAKNEDEEVQQNSSTGNSDDDESDRIEIVCPTTAL
;
A
#
# COMPACT_ATOMS: atom_id res chain seq x y z
N MET A 1 -18.81 -0.76 -57.31
CA MET A 1 -19.64 -0.90 -56.10
C MET A 1 -18.90 -1.56 -54.94
N GLU A 2 -17.95 -2.46 -55.19
CA GLU A 2 -17.22 -3.21 -54.15
C GLU A 2 -16.29 -2.36 -53.26
N LYS A 3 -15.59 -1.35 -53.82
CA LYS A 3 -14.70 -0.46 -53.06
C LYS A 3 -15.42 0.39 -52.00
N GLY A 4 -16.61 0.89 -52.31
CA GLY A 4 -17.40 1.71 -51.37
C GLY A 4 -18.04 0.90 -50.24
N ALA A 5 -18.35 -0.39 -50.47
CA ALA A 5 -18.85 -1.28 -49.43
C ALA A 5 -17.75 -1.67 -48.44
N VAL A 6 -16.53 -1.94 -48.92
CA VAL A 6 -15.38 -2.22 -48.05
C VAL A 6 -15.01 -0.99 -47.22
N GLU A 7 -15.02 0.21 -47.80
CA GLU A 7 -14.72 1.45 -47.08
C GLU A 7 -15.80 1.78 -46.04
N PHE A 8 -17.08 1.55 -46.34
CA PHE A 8 -18.18 1.70 -45.38
C PHE A 8 -18.14 0.66 -44.26
N ILE A 9 -17.80 -0.60 -44.55
CA ILE A 9 -17.64 -1.65 -43.53
C ILE A 9 -16.42 -1.34 -42.65
N THR A 10 -15.30 -0.89 -43.23
CA THR A 10 -14.08 -0.53 -42.49
C THR A 10 -14.28 0.72 -41.64
N ASN A 11 -15.03 1.71 -42.12
CA ASN A 11 -15.46 2.85 -41.29
C ASN A 11 -16.43 2.40 -40.21
N SER A 12 -17.40 1.54 -40.52
CA SER A 12 -18.38 1.09 -39.53
C SER A 12 -17.74 0.23 -38.44
N THR A 13 -16.79 -0.66 -38.76
CA THR A 13 -16.06 -1.46 -37.77
C THR A 13 -15.09 -0.62 -36.95
N SER A 14 -14.43 0.37 -37.56
CA SER A 14 -13.58 1.31 -36.81
C SER A 14 -14.39 2.25 -35.92
N ILE A 15 -15.56 2.73 -36.36
CA ILE A 15 -16.50 3.52 -35.54
C ILE A 15 -17.09 2.68 -34.40
N LEU A 16 -17.44 1.41 -34.64
CA LEU A 16 -17.94 0.51 -33.59
C LEU A 16 -16.83 0.10 -32.61
N GLN A 17 -15.59 -0.12 -33.07
CA GLN A 17 -14.43 -0.32 -32.19
C GLN A 17 -14.13 0.92 -31.35
N PHE A 18 -14.21 2.12 -31.94
CA PHE A 18 -14.00 3.38 -31.25
C PHE A 18 -15.08 3.63 -30.17
N SER A 19 -16.36 3.44 -30.53
CA SER A 19 -17.47 3.59 -29.60
C SER A 19 -17.43 2.56 -28.45
N ASN A 20 -17.06 1.30 -28.72
CA ASN A 20 -16.92 0.30 -27.65
C ASN A 20 -15.72 0.60 -26.74
N ARG A 21 -14.63 1.14 -27.29
CA ARG A 21 -13.43 1.52 -26.50
C ARG A 21 -13.74 2.66 -25.54
N ASP A 22 -14.50 3.66 -25.98
CA ASP A 22 -14.90 4.78 -25.12
C ASP A 22 -15.85 4.35 -23.99
N VAL A 23 -16.77 3.43 -24.28
CA VAL A 23 -17.66 2.85 -23.25
C VAL A 23 -16.85 2.02 -22.26
N LEU A 24 -15.93 1.18 -22.74
CA LEU A 24 -15.06 0.38 -21.90
C LEU A 24 -14.16 1.26 -21.00
N ASP A 25 -13.59 2.33 -21.53
CA ASP A 25 -12.74 3.25 -20.77
C ASP A 25 -13.54 4.00 -19.70
N ARG A 26 -14.77 4.42 -20.01
CA ARG A 26 -15.69 5.00 -19.00
C ARG A 26 -16.03 3.99 -17.90
N ILE A 27 -16.36 2.75 -18.26
CA ILE A 27 -16.63 1.69 -17.28
C ILE A 27 -15.39 1.46 -16.41
N PHE A 28 -14.21 1.37 -17.03
CA PHE A 28 -12.94 1.19 -16.32
C PHE A 28 -12.68 2.33 -15.33
N VAL A 29 -12.81 3.59 -15.75
CA VAL A 29 -12.61 4.76 -14.89
C VAL A 29 -13.62 4.79 -13.73
N VAL A 30 -14.90 4.49 -13.99
CA VAL A 30 -15.92 4.42 -12.93
C VAL A 30 -15.61 3.30 -11.93
N CYS A 31 -15.25 2.11 -12.41
CA CYS A 31 -14.83 1.00 -11.55
C CYS A 31 -13.58 1.35 -10.74
N LEU A 32 -12.60 2.02 -11.34
CA LEU A 32 -11.38 2.45 -10.67
C LEU A 32 -11.66 3.48 -9.57
N ILE A 33 -12.47 4.50 -9.86
CA ILE A 33 -12.88 5.51 -8.87
C ILE A 33 -13.63 4.83 -7.71
N SER A 34 -14.56 3.94 -8.02
CA SER A 34 -15.31 3.17 -7.01
C SER A 34 -14.37 2.36 -6.12
N LEU A 35 -13.45 1.60 -6.72
CA LEU A 35 -12.48 0.78 -5.99
C LEU A 35 -11.59 1.62 -5.08
N ILE A 36 -10.99 2.70 -5.59
CA ILE A 36 -10.11 3.55 -4.80
C ILE A 36 -10.88 4.26 -3.68
N SER A 37 -12.12 4.68 -3.94
CA SER A 37 -12.99 5.28 -2.92
C SER A 37 -13.26 4.30 -1.78
N VAL A 38 -13.59 3.05 -2.10
CA VAL A 38 -13.76 1.98 -1.12
C VAL A 38 -12.46 1.75 -0.34
N CYS A 39 -11.31 1.65 -1.01
CA CYS A 39 -10.01 1.51 -0.35
C CYS A 39 -9.70 2.66 0.61
N ASN A 40 -10.00 3.90 0.22
CA ASN A 40 -9.78 5.08 1.07
C ASN A 40 -10.74 5.13 2.27
N VAL A 41 -12.00 4.70 2.11
CA VAL A 41 -12.93 4.51 3.24
C VAL A 41 -12.39 3.45 4.19
N LEU A 42 -11.90 2.32 3.68
CA LEU A 42 -11.35 1.24 4.49
C LEU A 42 -10.11 1.70 5.28
N MET A 43 -9.23 2.46 4.64
CA MET A 43 -8.09 3.09 5.29
C MET A 43 -8.52 4.08 6.39
N GLY A 44 -9.53 4.91 6.12
CA GLY A 44 -10.12 5.79 7.14
C GLY A 44 -10.71 5.03 8.32
N CYS A 45 -11.31 3.86 8.05
CA CYS A 45 -11.83 2.96 9.08
C CYS A 45 -10.73 2.29 9.92
N GLU A 46 -9.52 2.12 9.40
CA GLU A 46 -8.33 1.58 10.11
C GLU A 46 -7.72 2.60 11.08
N LEU A 47 -7.94 3.89 10.83
CA LEU A 47 -7.25 4.97 11.52
C LEU A 47 -7.76 5.21 12.94
N ASN A 48 -6.84 5.37 13.89
CA ASN A 48 -7.13 5.85 15.24
C ASN A 48 -6.49 7.23 15.44
N LEU A 49 -7.31 8.27 15.54
CA LEU A 49 -6.84 9.65 15.68
C LEU A 49 -5.96 9.87 16.91
N HIS A 50 -6.24 9.20 18.02
CA HIS A 50 -5.43 9.33 19.23
C HIS A 50 -4.00 8.81 18.99
N VAL A 51 -3.89 7.67 18.30
CA VAL A 51 -2.59 7.09 17.90
C VAL A 51 -1.86 8.02 16.95
N VAL A 52 -2.54 8.51 15.90
CA VAL A 52 -1.95 9.46 14.93
C VAL A 52 -1.39 10.71 15.63
N LEU A 53 -2.17 11.32 16.52
CA LEU A 53 -1.72 12.48 17.28
C LEU A 53 -0.52 12.15 18.19
N SER A 54 -0.52 10.97 18.82
CA SER A 54 0.61 10.53 19.64
C SER A 54 1.89 10.28 18.83
N THR A 55 1.76 9.75 17.61
CA THR A 55 2.87 9.53 16.68
C THR A 55 3.44 10.85 16.18
N ILE A 56 2.59 11.81 15.81
CA ILE A 56 3.04 13.14 15.33
C ILE A 56 3.81 13.91 16.42
N LYS A 57 3.51 13.68 17.71
CA LYS A 57 4.28 14.25 18.83
C LYS A 57 5.73 13.76 18.89
N ARG A 58 6.08 12.66 18.21
CA ARG A 58 7.45 12.18 18.01
C ARG A 58 7.85 12.44 16.55
N PRO A 59 8.20 13.69 16.20
CA PRO A 59 8.16 14.15 14.81
C PRO A 59 9.27 13.59 13.93
N VAL A 60 10.34 13.03 14.49
CA VAL A 60 11.52 12.60 13.73
C VAL A 60 11.15 11.55 12.68
N ALA A 61 10.55 10.42 13.10
CA ALA A 61 10.21 9.33 12.17
C ALA A 61 9.17 9.76 11.11
N PRO A 62 8.04 10.41 11.46
CA PRO A 62 7.08 10.92 10.47
C PRO A 62 7.67 11.98 9.54
N ALA A 63 8.57 12.85 10.01
CA ALA A 63 9.22 13.85 9.16
C ALA A 63 10.16 13.22 8.14
N ILE A 64 10.88 12.16 8.52
CA ILE A 64 11.70 11.38 7.59
C ILE A 64 10.82 10.77 6.52
N GLY A 65 9.73 10.09 6.91
CA GLY A 65 8.77 9.53 5.94
C GLY A 65 8.17 10.58 5.01
N PHE A 66 7.84 11.76 5.53
CA PHE A 66 7.35 12.87 4.69
C PHE A 66 8.41 13.35 3.69
N PHE A 67 9.66 13.49 4.15
CA PHE A 67 10.78 13.92 3.31
C PHE A 67 11.12 12.88 2.23
N THR A 68 11.19 11.60 2.59
CA THR A 68 11.46 10.54 1.61
C THR A 68 10.32 10.43 0.60
N GLN A 69 9.07 10.57 1.05
CA GLN A 69 7.89 10.48 0.20
C GLN A 69 7.74 11.65 -0.78
N PHE A 70 7.96 12.89 -0.34
CA PHE A 70 7.70 14.06 -1.19
C PHE A 70 8.94 14.83 -1.62
N ALA A 71 10.14 14.44 -1.23
CA ALA A 71 11.39 14.95 -1.82
C ALA A 71 12.09 13.85 -2.62
N ILE A 72 12.39 12.71 -1.98
CA ILE A 72 13.21 11.67 -2.63
C ILE A 72 12.43 10.97 -3.74
N MET A 73 11.21 10.48 -3.50
CA MET A 73 10.47 9.71 -4.51
C MET A 73 10.16 10.50 -5.79
N PRO A 74 9.72 11.78 -5.75
CA PRO A 74 9.52 12.58 -6.96
C PRO A 74 10.81 12.82 -7.74
N LEU A 75 11.92 13.13 -7.04
CA LEU A 75 13.22 13.36 -7.67
C LEU A 75 13.80 12.07 -8.28
N LEU A 76 13.64 10.95 -7.60
CA LEU A 76 14.04 9.63 -8.08
C LEU A 76 13.24 9.25 -9.33
N ALA A 77 11.91 9.38 -9.28
CA ALA A 77 11.05 9.09 -10.42
C ALA A 77 11.35 10.01 -11.61
N TYR A 78 11.59 11.30 -11.38
CA TYR A 78 11.99 12.24 -12.42
C TYR A 78 13.34 11.87 -13.03
N SER A 79 14.32 11.48 -12.21
CA SER A 79 15.64 11.08 -12.68
C SER A 79 15.55 9.83 -13.56
N ILE A 80 14.83 8.80 -13.12
CA ILE A 80 14.61 7.57 -13.91
C ILE A 80 13.85 7.90 -15.20
N ALA A 81 12.84 8.77 -15.13
CA ALA A 81 12.04 9.21 -16.27
C ALA A 81 12.88 9.93 -17.34
N ILE A 82 13.85 10.76 -16.95
CA ILE A 82 14.74 11.45 -17.89
C ILE A 82 15.80 10.51 -18.45
N PHE A 83 16.55 9.82 -17.60
CA PHE A 83 17.71 9.05 -18.03
C PHE A 83 17.35 7.76 -18.77
N VAL A 84 16.27 7.08 -18.39
CA VAL A 84 15.93 5.77 -18.94
C VAL A 84 14.85 5.86 -20.02
N LEU A 85 13.78 6.62 -19.76
CA LEU A 85 12.62 6.68 -20.65
C LEU A 85 12.73 7.78 -21.71
N SER A 86 13.07 9.01 -21.30
CA SER A 86 13.13 10.15 -22.22
C SER A 86 14.25 10.00 -23.24
N SER A 87 15.37 9.39 -22.86
CA SER A 87 16.45 9.04 -23.81
C SER A 87 16.00 8.09 -24.93
N LYS A 88 14.88 7.38 -24.75
CA LYS A 88 14.32 6.43 -25.73
C LYS A 88 13.06 6.96 -26.43
N GLY A 89 12.71 8.24 -26.24
CA GLY A 89 11.51 8.87 -26.83
C GLY A 89 10.18 8.48 -26.15
N MET A 90 10.23 7.79 -25.00
CA MET A 90 9.06 7.22 -24.32
C MET A 90 8.45 8.19 -23.30
N HIS A 91 8.05 9.38 -23.76
CA HIS A 91 7.74 10.50 -22.88
C HIS A 91 6.44 10.35 -22.07
N LEU A 92 5.40 9.70 -22.62
CA LEU A 92 4.14 9.42 -21.89
C LEU A 92 4.37 8.46 -20.72
N LEU A 93 5.22 7.46 -20.94
CA LEU A 93 5.62 6.48 -19.93
C LEU A 93 6.49 7.14 -18.85
N ALA A 94 7.37 8.05 -19.25
CA ALA A 94 8.17 8.88 -18.35
C ALA A 94 7.29 9.73 -17.43
N LEU A 95 6.22 10.33 -17.98
CA LEU A 95 5.24 11.08 -17.21
C LEU A 95 4.48 10.17 -16.22
N GLY A 96 4.06 8.98 -16.67
CA GLY A 96 3.41 8.00 -15.80
C GLY A 96 4.25 7.59 -14.59
N LEU A 97 5.55 7.34 -14.82
CA LEU A 97 6.50 7.04 -13.74
C LEU A 97 6.66 8.23 -12.79
N PHE A 98 6.83 9.44 -13.32
CA PHE A 98 6.97 10.65 -12.51
C PHE A 98 5.74 10.91 -11.62
N VAL A 99 4.54 10.80 -12.19
CA VAL A 99 3.27 10.94 -11.44
C VAL A 99 3.16 9.87 -10.34
N THR A 100 3.64 8.64 -10.60
CA THR A 100 3.71 7.59 -9.58
C THR A 100 4.62 7.97 -8.42
N GLY A 101 5.81 8.52 -8.69
CA GLY A 101 6.72 8.98 -7.63
C GLY A 101 6.24 10.22 -6.87
N CYS A 102 5.30 10.99 -7.44
CA CYS A 102 4.66 12.11 -6.75
C CYS A 102 3.48 11.67 -5.87
N SER A 103 2.98 10.45 -6.06
CA SER A 103 1.82 9.94 -5.33
C SER A 103 2.12 9.80 -3.83
N PRO A 104 1.11 9.78 -2.95
CA PRO A 104 1.32 9.47 -1.54
C PRO A 104 1.64 7.99 -1.32
N GLY A 105 1.97 7.61 -0.08
CA GLY A 105 2.16 6.22 0.31
C GLY A 105 0.91 5.37 -0.01
N GLY A 106 1.12 4.13 -0.44
CA GLY A 106 0.03 3.22 -0.77
C GLY A 106 -0.47 2.45 0.46
N GLY A 107 -1.78 2.31 0.66
CA GLY A 107 -2.34 1.61 1.83
C GLY A 107 -1.96 0.13 1.98
N ALA A 108 -1.31 -0.47 0.96
CA ALA A 108 -0.67 -1.77 1.08
C ALA A 108 0.58 -1.75 2.00
N SER A 109 1.23 -0.59 2.20
CA SER A 109 2.39 -0.41 3.07
C SER A 109 2.08 -0.84 4.51
N ASN A 110 0.87 -0.53 5.00
CA ASN A 110 0.40 -0.90 6.33
C ASN A 110 0.46 -2.42 6.56
N TYR A 111 0.00 -3.20 5.57
CA TYR A 111 0.00 -4.66 5.65
C TYR A 111 1.42 -5.22 5.64
N TRP A 112 2.26 -4.74 4.73
CA TRP A 112 3.66 -5.17 4.64
C TRP A 112 4.47 -4.79 5.88
N THR A 113 4.18 -3.65 6.49
CA THR A 113 4.79 -3.21 7.75
C THR A 113 4.48 -4.19 8.87
N VAL A 114 3.21 -4.62 9.01
CA VAL A 114 2.84 -5.66 9.99
C VAL A 114 3.57 -6.97 9.71
N LEU A 115 3.58 -7.41 8.44
CA LEU A 115 4.17 -8.69 8.04
C LEU A 115 5.69 -8.75 8.27
N LEU A 116 6.38 -7.61 8.11
CA LEU A 116 7.82 -7.49 8.31
C LEU A 116 8.21 -7.03 9.73
N GLY A 117 7.26 -6.95 10.66
CA GLY A 117 7.53 -6.60 12.06
C GLY A 117 7.91 -5.13 12.28
N GLY A 118 7.51 -4.22 11.39
CA GLY A 118 7.72 -2.79 11.53
C GLY A 118 6.68 -2.10 12.42
N ASN A 119 6.86 -0.80 12.65
CA ASN A 119 5.93 0.01 13.42
C ASN A 119 4.67 0.36 12.62
N THR A 120 3.61 -0.42 12.82
CA THR A 120 2.31 -0.25 12.15
C THR A 120 1.66 1.10 12.41
N ASN A 121 1.75 1.61 13.65
CA ASN A 121 1.17 2.90 14.02
C ASN A 121 1.84 4.04 13.26
N LEU A 122 3.16 3.95 13.09
CA LEU A 122 3.93 4.90 12.30
C LEU A 122 3.55 4.83 10.81
N SER A 123 3.49 3.63 10.22
CA SER A 123 3.09 3.44 8.80
C SER A 123 1.71 4.04 8.52
N ILE A 124 0.67 3.67 9.29
CA ILE A 124 -0.69 4.22 9.11
C ILE A 124 -0.70 5.75 9.23
N THR A 125 0.06 6.30 10.19
CA THR A 125 0.17 7.76 10.37
C THR A 125 0.82 8.44 9.16
N MET A 126 1.94 7.90 8.67
CA MET A 126 2.64 8.44 7.51
C MET A 126 1.79 8.37 6.23
N THR A 127 1.10 7.25 6.00
CA THR A 127 0.22 7.10 4.83
C THR A 127 -0.94 8.09 4.88
N PHE A 128 -1.54 8.29 6.06
CA PHE A 128 -2.61 9.26 6.24
C PHE A 128 -2.14 10.70 6.02
N CYS A 129 -1.04 11.09 6.67
CA CYS A 129 -0.45 12.41 6.50
C CYS A 129 -0.03 12.66 5.04
N SER A 130 0.56 11.67 4.38
CA SER A 130 0.97 11.80 2.99
C SER A 130 -0.23 11.89 2.05
N THR A 131 -1.29 11.11 2.28
CA THR A 131 -2.53 11.19 1.48
C THR A 131 -3.16 12.57 1.55
N ILE A 132 -3.20 13.21 2.72
CA ILE A 132 -3.68 14.60 2.85
C ILE A 132 -2.73 15.57 2.15
N ALA A 133 -1.42 15.44 2.38
CA ALA A 133 -0.42 16.33 1.80
C ALA A 133 -0.35 16.24 0.27
N ALA A 134 -0.74 15.10 -0.32
CA ALA A 134 -0.77 14.91 -1.77
C ALA A 134 -1.65 15.93 -2.50
N LEU A 135 -2.69 16.50 -1.85
CA LEU A 135 -3.51 17.60 -2.39
C LEU A 135 -2.66 18.77 -2.89
N VAL A 136 -1.58 19.06 -2.17
CA VAL A 136 -0.72 20.21 -2.42
C VAL A 136 0.56 19.76 -3.11
N MET A 137 1.17 18.66 -2.64
CA MET A 137 2.48 18.20 -3.10
C MET A 137 2.42 17.67 -4.54
N MET A 138 1.38 16.93 -4.94
CA MET A 138 1.30 16.41 -6.32
C MET A 138 1.18 17.54 -7.35
N PRO A 139 0.24 18.50 -7.25
CA PRO A 139 0.18 19.63 -8.18
C PRO A 139 1.46 20.46 -8.18
N LEU A 140 2.09 20.65 -7.02
CA LEU A 140 3.35 21.40 -6.88
C LEU A 140 4.47 20.74 -7.69
N TRP A 141 4.69 19.43 -7.53
CA TRP A 141 5.72 18.70 -8.27
C TRP A 141 5.43 18.63 -9.78
N ILE A 142 4.17 18.43 -10.16
CA ILE A 142 3.74 18.46 -11.57
C ILE A 142 4.00 19.84 -12.19
N LYS A 143 3.77 20.92 -11.44
CA LYS A 143 4.10 22.28 -11.88
C LYS A 143 5.60 22.52 -11.97
N LEU A 144 6.38 22.01 -11.02
CA LEU A 144 7.82 22.26 -10.95
C LEU A 144 8.61 21.48 -12.03
N LEU A 145 8.36 20.17 -12.12
CA LEU A 145 9.13 19.25 -12.97
C LEU A 145 8.29 18.61 -14.08
N GLY A 146 7.00 18.35 -13.82
CA GLY A 146 6.10 17.72 -14.79
C GLY A 146 5.94 18.52 -16.09
N THR A 147 5.96 19.85 -16.04
CA THR A 147 5.90 20.71 -17.24
C THR A 147 7.05 20.44 -18.21
N ARG A 148 8.24 20.04 -17.73
CA ARG A 148 9.38 19.74 -18.60
C ARG A 148 9.17 18.41 -19.33
N LEU A 149 8.69 17.39 -18.62
CA LEU A 149 8.36 16.09 -19.21
C LEU A 149 7.26 16.23 -20.26
N ILE A 150 6.22 17.01 -19.96
CA ILE A 150 5.09 17.24 -20.88
C ILE A 150 5.53 18.01 -22.14
N LYS A 151 6.38 19.03 -22.00
CA LYS A 151 6.94 19.74 -23.17
C LYS A 151 7.79 18.83 -24.06
N ALA A 152 8.46 17.82 -23.49
CA ALA A 152 9.19 16.83 -24.27
C ALA A 152 8.25 15.88 -25.03
N VAL A 153 7.09 15.51 -24.47
CA VAL A 153 6.07 14.69 -25.15
C VAL A 153 5.55 15.37 -26.41
N ALA A 154 5.24 16.66 -26.34
CA ALA A 154 4.62 17.38 -27.45
C ALA A 154 5.14 18.82 -27.52
N PRO A 155 6.25 19.09 -28.23
CA PRO A 155 6.84 20.43 -28.32
C PRO A 155 5.93 21.44 -29.03
N THR A 156 4.94 20.96 -29.80
CA THR A 156 4.00 21.77 -30.60
C THR A 156 2.57 21.79 -30.06
N LEU A 157 2.19 20.92 -29.11
CA LEU A 157 0.89 21.00 -28.45
C LEU A 157 1.01 21.82 -27.17
N THR A 158 0.18 22.85 -27.05
CA THR A 158 -0.14 23.48 -25.78
C THR A 158 -0.99 22.54 -24.92
N ILE A 159 -0.38 21.49 -24.37
CA ILE A 159 -1.01 20.67 -23.33
C ILE A 159 -1.11 21.56 -22.09
N HIS A 160 -2.26 22.22 -21.93
CA HIS A 160 -2.58 22.96 -20.72
C HIS A 160 -2.85 21.92 -19.62
N ILE A 161 -1.94 21.81 -18.65
CA ILE A 161 -2.10 20.94 -17.50
C ILE A 161 -3.40 21.35 -16.79
N PRO A 162 -4.43 20.49 -16.76
CA PRO A 162 -5.71 20.86 -16.17
C PRO A 162 -5.62 20.77 -14.65
N TYR A 163 -4.89 21.72 -14.03
CA TYR A 163 -4.65 21.75 -12.59
C TYR A 163 -5.96 21.69 -11.78
N SER A 164 -7.04 22.27 -12.29
CA SER A 164 -8.37 22.16 -11.71
C SER A 164 -8.87 20.71 -11.66
N LYS A 165 -8.67 19.92 -12.73
CA LYS A 165 -9.01 18.49 -12.76
C LYS A 165 -8.10 17.67 -11.85
N ILE A 166 -6.81 18.01 -11.79
CA ILE A 166 -5.86 17.36 -10.87
C ILE A 166 -6.34 17.54 -9.42
N VAL A 167 -6.56 18.79 -8.99
CA VAL A 167 -7.02 19.09 -7.64
C VAL A 167 -8.39 18.47 -7.37
N ALA A 168 -9.34 18.59 -8.30
CA ALA A 168 -10.67 17.96 -8.16
C ALA A 168 -10.57 16.43 -8.01
N SER A 169 -9.72 15.77 -8.80
CA SER A 169 -9.50 14.33 -8.69
C SER A 169 -8.93 13.92 -7.33
N LEU A 170 -8.00 14.70 -6.77
CA LEU A 170 -7.43 14.47 -5.46
C LEU A 170 -8.46 14.70 -4.33
N PHE A 171 -9.36 15.68 -4.49
CA PHE A 171 -10.49 15.86 -3.56
C PHE A 171 -11.45 14.66 -3.56
N THR A 172 -11.80 14.13 -4.75
CA THR A 172 -12.63 12.93 -4.88
C THR A 172 -12.02 11.72 -4.16
N LEU A 173 -10.70 11.67 -3.99
CA LEU A 173 -9.99 10.61 -3.29
C LEU A 173 -9.99 10.77 -1.77
N ILE A 174 -9.90 12.01 -1.29
CA ILE A 174 -9.78 12.31 0.15
C ILE A 174 -11.12 12.34 0.86
N VAL A 175 -12.20 12.75 0.18
CA VAL A 175 -13.55 12.72 0.75
C VAL A 175 -13.91 11.31 1.28
N PRO A 176 -13.74 10.21 0.52
CA PRO A 176 -13.95 8.85 1.01
C PRO A 176 -13.11 8.51 2.26
N LEU A 177 -11.87 9.01 2.35
CA LEU A 177 -11.03 8.79 3.52
C LEU A 177 -11.64 9.41 4.79
N PHE A 178 -12.11 10.65 4.70
CA PHE A 178 -12.78 11.32 5.82
C PHE A 178 -14.12 10.65 6.18
N ILE A 179 -14.85 10.13 5.19
CA ILE A 179 -16.05 9.33 5.43
C ILE A 179 -15.71 8.09 6.26
N GLY A 180 -14.64 7.36 5.90
CA GLY A 180 -14.14 6.22 6.68
C GLY A 180 -13.78 6.59 8.12
N LEU A 181 -13.13 7.74 8.30
CA LEU A 181 -12.77 8.26 9.62
C LEU A 181 -14.01 8.57 10.48
N ILE A 182 -15.04 9.17 9.88
CA ILE A 182 -16.33 9.44 10.53
C ILE A 182 -17.01 8.12 10.91
N ILE A 183 -17.01 7.12 10.02
CA ILE A 183 -17.57 5.79 10.32
C ILE A 183 -16.84 5.13 11.50
N ALA A 184 -15.50 5.19 11.53
CA ALA A 184 -14.72 4.68 12.66
C ALA A 184 -15.10 5.33 13.99
N LYS A 185 -15.37 6.65 13.97
CA LYS A 185 -15.73 7.41 15.17
C LYS A 185 -17.15 7.11 15.67
N TYR A 186 -18.14 7.07 14.77
CA TYR A 186 -19.55 6.97 15.17
C TYR A 186 -20.11 5.54 15.13
N LYS A 187 -19.51 4.63 14.36
CA LYS A 187 -19.98 3.26 14.14
C LYS A 187 -18.80 2.25 14.15
N PRO A 188 -18.12 2.07 15.29
CA PRO A 188 -16.91 1.24 15.37
C PRO A 188 -17.14 -0.23 14.96
N HIS A 189 -18.32 -0.78 15.22
CA HIS A 189 -18.70 -2.13 14.78
C HIS A 189 -18.64 -2.32 13.25
N TRP A 190 -19.02 -1.28 12.50
CA TRP A 190 -18.94 -1.30 11.03
C TRP A 190 -17.50 -1.20 10.55
N ALA A 191 -16.68 -0.36 11.20
CA ALA A 191 -15.27 -0.26 10.90
C ALA A 191 -14.53 -1.60 11.10
N ILE A 192 -14.85 -2.34 12.18
CA ILE A 192 -14.26 -3.67 12.43
C ILE A 192 -14.63 -4.67 11.32
N ARG A 193 -15.89 -4.72 10.88
CA ARG A 193 -16.29 -5.57 9.75
C ARG A 193 -15.58 -5.17 8.46
N ALA A 194 -15.49 -3.87 8.19
CA ALA A 194 -14.83 -3.32 7.02
C ALA A 194 -13.33 -3.72 7.00
N ARG A 195 -12.65 -3.66 8.14
CA ARG A 195 -11.25 -4.12 8.30
C ARG A 195 -11.09 -5.61 7.94
N LYS A 196 -11.96 -6.50 8.43
CA LYS A 196 -11.91 -7.94 8.12
C LYS A 196 -12.09 -8.24 6.62
N VAL A 197 -13.00 -7.52 5.96
CA VAL A 197 -13.17 -7.64 4.51
C VAL A 197 -11.92 -7.16 3.78
N CYS A 198 -11.32 -6.05 4.23
CA CYS A 198 -10.09 -5.51 3.65
C CYS A 198 -8.91 -6.49 3.77
N GLU A 199 -8.72 -7.12 4.93
CA GLU A 199 -7.67 -8.13 5.16
C GLU A 199 -7.80 -9.33 4.22
N SER A 200 -9.03 -9.81 4.01
CA SER A 200 -9.30 -10.95 3.12
C SER A 200 -9.04 -10.60 1.65
N LEU A 201 -9.36 -9.37 1.22
CA LEU A 201 -9.09 -8.89 -0.13
C LEU A 201 -7.60 -8.61 -0.39
N LYS A 202 -6.87 -8.14 0.63
CA LYS A 202 -5.42 -7.86 0.56
C LYS A 202 -4.63 -9.13 0.22
N ILE A 203 -4.94 -10.29 0.81
CA ILE A 203 -4.23 -11.55 0.56
C ILE A 203 -4.42 -12.00 -0.90
N ASN A 204 -5.66 -12.03 -1.38
CA ASN A 204 -5.98 -12.44 -2.75
C ASN A 204 -5.38 -11.50 -3.82
N TYR A 205 -5.38 -10.19 -3.54
CA TYR A 205 -4.79 -9.19 -4.43
C TYR A 205 -3.27 -9.33 -4.57
N ASN A 206 -2.56 -9.53 -3.45
CA ASN A 206 -1.10 -9.72 -3.48
C ASN A 206 -0.72 -11.01 -4.24
N LEU A 207 -1.51 -12.09 -4.14
CA LEU A 207 -1.25 -13.31 -4.89
C LEU A 207 -1.44 -13.11 -6.40
N SER A 208 -2.52 -12.42 -6.80
CA SER A 208 -2.75 -12.07 -8.21
C SER A 208 -1.61 -11.21 -8.77
N GLN A 209 -1.12 -10.23 -8.00
CA GLN A 209 0.01 -9.38 -8.37
C GLN A 209 1.26 -10.21 -8.70
N VAL A 210 1.63 -11.17 -7.85
CA VAL A 210 2.82 -12.02 -8.06
C VAL A 210 2.74 -12.80 -9.38
N VAL A 211 1.57 -13.35 -9.72
CA VAL A 211 1.34 -14.08 -10.98
C VAL A 211 1.49 -13.14 -12.18
N THR A 212 0.90 -11.94 -12.11
CA THR A 212 1.00 -10.92 -13.15
C THR A 212 2.43 -10.43 -13.33
N THR A 213 3.18 -10.23 -12.24
CA THR A 213 4.61 -9.84 -12.27
C THR A 213 5.46 -10.89 -12.94
N PHE A 214 5.23 -12.18 -12.66
CA PHE A 214 5.96 -13.26 -13.32
C PHE A 214 5.72 -13.25 -14.83
N HIS A 215 4.48 -13.07 -15.27
CA HIS A 215 4.13 -13.02 -16.70
C HIS A 215 4.76 -11.80 -17.40
N HIS A 216 4.75 -10.62 -16.76
CA HIS A 216 5.37 -9.41 -17.31
C HIS A 216 6.90 -9.47 -17.28
N PHE A 217 7.52 -10.08 -16.26
CA PHE A 217 8.97 -10.25 -16.19
C PHE A 217 9.51 -11.11 -17.33
N CYS A 218 8.74 -12.12 -17.77
CA CYS A 218 9.08 -12.93 -18.94
C CYS A 218 8.94 -12.19 -20.28
N SER A 219 8.30 -11.02 -20.31
CA SER A 219 8.20 -10.18 -21.50
C SER A 219 9.30 -9.12 -21.51
N ASP A 220 10.21 -9.18 -22.48
CA ASP A 220 11.36 -8.28 -22.58
C ASP A 220 10.93 -6.88 -23.03
N SER A 221 10.73 -5.97 -22.07
CA SER A 221 10.47 -4.56 -22.38
C SER A 221 11.24 -3.65 -21.44
N ALA A 222 11.92 -2.65 -22.01
CA ALA A 222 12.75 -1.68 -21.27
C ALA A 222 11.98 -0.90 -20.17
N HIS A 223 10.66 -0.85 -20.26
CA HIS A 223 9.78 -0.18 -19.31
C HIS A 223 9.64 -0.96 -17.99
N HIS A 224 9.74 -2.29 -18.04
CA HIS A 224 9.67 -3.15 -16.85
C HIS A 224 10.81 -2.84 -15.87
N PHE A 225 12.02 -2.58 -16.38
CA PHE A 225 13.15 -2.19 -15.56
C PHE A 225 12.87 -0.90 -14.77
N CYS A 226 12.18 0.08 -15.37
CA CYS A 226 11.83 1.32 -14.69
C CYS A 226 10.81 1.11 -13.57
N GLY A 227 9.81 0.25 -13.82
CA GLY A 227 8.81 -0.11 -12.82
C GLY A 227 9.38 -0.92 -11.66
N LEU A 228 10.47 -1.67 -11.89
CA LEU A 228 11.25 -2.32 -10.84
C LEU A 228 12.11 -1.31 -10.08
N LEU A 229 12.81 -0.42 -10.79
CA LEU A 229 13.83 0.44 -10.21
C LEU A 229 13.25 1.44 -9.19
N LEU A 230 12.11 2.05 -9.49
CA LEU A 230 11.51 3.06 -8.62
C LEU A 230 11.19 2.55 -7.19
N PRO A 231 10.40 1.47 -7.00
CA PRO A 231 10.11 0.96 -5.66
C PRO A 231 11.37 0.45 -4.95
N TRP A 232 12.30 -0.21 -5.66
CA TRP A 232 13.55 -0.71 -5.07
C TRP A 232 14.42 0.41 -4.52
N CYS A 233 14.65 1.45 -5.32
CA CYS A 233 15.37 2.62 -4.87
C CYS A 233 14.60 3.32 -3.74
N GLY A 234 13.27 3.38 -3.79
CA GLY A 234 12.44 3.90 -2.70
C GLY A 234 12.68 3.17 -1.37
N PHE A 235 12.64 1.83 -1.36
CA PHE A 235 12.95 1.02 -0.19
C PHE A 235 14.36 1.29 0.33
N MET A 236 15.35 1.36 -0.57
CA MET A 236 16.75 1.60 -0.20
C MET A 236 16.96 2.98 0.40
N PHE A 237 16.45 4.04 -0.22
CA PHE A 237 16.60 5.41 0.29
C PHE A 237 15.80 5.62 1.58
N GLY A 238 14.60 5.06 1.69
CA GLY A 238 13.81 5.10 2.93
C GLY A 238 14.54 4.40 4.08
N CYS A 239 15.11 3.22 3.82
CA CYS A 239 15.92 2.49 4.79
C CYS A 239 17.20 3.27 5.17
N PHE A 240 17.96 3.71 4.17
CA PHE A 240 19.23 4.41 4.37
C PHE A 240 19.07 5.71 5.14
N THR A 241 18.08 6.55 4.79
CA THR A 241 17.81 7.81 5.48
C THR A 241 17.37 7.59 6.93
N SER A 242 16.57 6.54 7.19
CA SER A 242 16.13 6.20 8.54
C SER A 242 17.27 5.68 9.41
N ILE A 243 18.19 4.87 8.85
CA ILE A 243 19.39 4.39 9.54
C ILE A 243 20.34 5.57 9.84
N LEU A 244 20.55 6.46 8.86
CA LEU A 244 21.41 7.63 9.01
C LEU A 244 20.93 8.56 10.13
N LEU A 245 19.62 8.65 10.32
CA LEU A 245 18.97 9.43 11.37
C LEU A 245 18.66 8.59 12.63
N ALA A 246 19.34 7.46 12.78
CA ALA A 246 19.34 6.62 13.98
C ALA A 246 17.94 6.23 14.48
N GLN A 247 17.02 5.89 13.56
CA GLN A 247 15.70 5.38 13.92
C GLN A 247 15.76 3.92 14.42
N ASP A 248 14.81 3.56 15.27
CA ASP A 248 14.69 2.19 15.77
C ASP A 248 14.38 1.21 14.62
N PRO A 249 14.81 -0.07 14.71
CA PRO A 249 14.60 -1.03 13.62
C PRO A 249 13.14 -1.16 13.12
N PRO A 250 12.11 -1.18 13.99
CA PRO A 250 10.72 -1.20 13.52
C PRO A 250 10.32 0.06 12.74
N ASP A 251 10.86 1.23 13.13
CA ASP A 251 10.60 2.50 12.46
C ASP A 251 11.33 2.59 11.12
N VAL A 252 12.58 2.09 11.05
CA VAL A 252 13.33 1.94 9.79
C VAL A 252 12.55 1.08 8.80
N THR A 253 12.01 -0.06 9.24
CA THR A 253 11.19 -0.94 8.39
C THR A 253 9.92 -0.21 7.92
N ALA A 254 9.22 0.48 8.82
CA ALA A 254 8.01 1.22 8.46
C ALA A 254 8.30 2.34 7.43
N ILE A 255 9.35 3.15 7.65
CA ILE A 255 9.71 4.25 6.74
C ILE A 255 10.20 3.72 5.38
N ALA A 256 10.99 2.64 5.37
CA ALA A 256 11.45 2.01 4.13
C ALA A 256 10.27 1.54 3.28
N ILE A 257 9.34 0.77 3.89
CA ILE A 257 8.16 0.26 3.21
C ILE A 257 7.27 1.40 2.74
N GLU A 258 7.02 2.39 3.60
CA GLU A 258 6.21 3.57 3.25
C GLU A 258 6.78 4.33 2.06
N THR A 259 8.11 4.49 2.01
CA THR A 259 8.79 5.19 0.91
C THR A 259 8.67 4.41 -0.40
N GLY A 260 8.88 3.09 -0.40
CA GLY A 260 8.87 2.30 -1.63
C GLY A 260 7.48 1.93 -2.14
N VAL A 261 6.49 1.77 -1.26
CA VAL A 261 5.11 1.44 -1.64
C VAL A 261 4.34 2.70 -1.97
N GLN A 262 4.14 2.95 -3.27
CA GLN A 262 3.42 4.10 -3.78
C GLN A 262 1.93 3.82 -4.00
N ASN A 263 1.09 4.85 -3.92
CA ASN A 263 -0.32 4.73 -4.27
C ASN A 263 -0.52 4.83 -5.79
N THR A 264 -0.27 3.71 -6.46
CA THR A 264 -0.39 3.60 -7.93
C THR A 264 -1.82 3.81 -8.43
N GLY A 265 -2.84 3.50 -7.61
CA GLY A 265 -4.24 3.75 -7.95
C GLY A 265 -4.53 5.24 -8.14
N ILE A 266 -4.05 6.09 -7.22
CA ILE A 266 -4.17 7.55 -7.35
C ILE A 266 -3.45 8.06 -8.61
N ALA A 267 -2.27 7.53 -8.91
CA ALA A 267 -1.51 7.90 -10.12
C ALA A 267 -2.26 7.54 -11.41
N ILE A 268 -2.78 6.31 -11.52
CA ILE A 268 -3.56 5.86 -12.69
C ILE A 268 -4.82 6.72 -12.84
N MET A 269 -5.56 6.93 -11.76
CA MET A 269 -6.78 7.74 -11.79
C MET A 269 -6.50 9.17 -12.25
N LEU A 270 -5.42 9.78 -11.75
CA LEU A 270 -5.01 11.12 -12.15
C LEU A 270 -4.70 11.19 -13.65
N LEU A 271 -3.93 10.23 -14.18
CA LEU A 271 -3.58 10.18 -15.60
C LEU A 271 -4.82 9.99 -16.48
N LYS A 272 -5.72 9.09 -16.08
CA LYS A 272 -6.99 8.80 -16.75
C LYS A 272 -7.96 9.98 -16.81
N LEU A 273 -8.02 10.78 -15.75
CA LEU A 273 -8.89 11.97 -15.71
C LEU A 273 -8.26 13.19 -16.40
N THR A 274 -6.94 13.18 -16.58
CA THR A 274 -6.18 14.31 -17.12
C THR A 274 -6.00 14.22 -18.63
N PHE A 275 -5.65 13.04 -19.16
CA PHE A 275 -5.31 12.84 -20.57
C PHE A 275 -6.43 12.12 -21.33
N PRO A 276 -6.70 12.48 -22.58
CA PRO A 276 -7.71 11.81 -23.40
C PRO A 276 -7.17 10.51 -24.02
N GLY A 277 -8.04 9.50 -24.13
CA GLY A 277 -7.85 8.33 -25.00
C GLY A 277 -6.56 7.55 -24.74
N THR A 278 -5.86 7.21 -25.83
CA THR A 278 -4.67 6.34 -25.85
C THR A 278 -3.49 6.89 -25.05
N ASP A 279 -3.36 8.21 -24.90
CA ASP A 279 -2.24 8.80 -24.16
C ASP A 279 -2.32 8.46 -22.67
N SER A 280 -3.54 8.44 -22.14
CA SER A 280 -3.81 8.03 -20.75
C SER A 280 -3.51 6.55 -20.53
N ASP A 281 -3.79 5.69 -21.52
CA ASP A 281 -3.51 4.26 -21.46
C ASP A 281 -2.00 4.02 -21.38
N ILE A 282 -1.25 4.64 -22.29
CA ILE A 282 0.21 4.50 -22.37
C ILE A 282 0.87 5.04 -21.09
N ALA A 283 0.44 6.20 -20.59
CA ALA A 283 0.98 6.76 -19.35
C ALA A 283 0.66 5.88 -18.13
N SER A 284 -0.51 5.24 -18.10
CA SER A 284 -0.95 4.38 -16.99
C SER A 284 -0.19 3.05 -16.89
N LEU A 285 0.54 2.64 -17.94
CA LEU A 285 1.32 1.39 -17.93
C LEU A 285 2.41 1.38 -16.86
N LEU A 286 3.10 2.49 -16.61
CA LEU A 286 4.17 2.54 -15.60
C LEU A 286 3.66 2.42 -14.17
N PRO A 287 2.63 3.16 -13.73
CA PRO A 287 2.01 2.91 -12.44
C PRO A 287 1.59 1.45 -12.22
N ILE A 288 1.03 0.79 -13.25
CA ILE A 288 0.65 -0.63 -13.19
C ILE A 288 1.91 -1.50 -13.02
N THR A 289 2.94 -1.25 -13.82
CA THR A 289 4.21 -1.98 -13.77
C THR A 289 4.88 -1.81 -12.40
N VAL A 290 4.90 -0.60 -11.83
CA VAL A 290 5.39 -0.34 -10.46
C VAL A 290 4.60 -1.15 -9.45
N ALA A 291 3.26 -1.19 -9.55
CA ALA A 291 2.43 -1.98 -8.66
C ALA A 291 2.80 -3.47 -8.69
N CYS A 292 3.04 -4.02 -9.89
CA CYS A 292 3.45 -5.40 -10.07
C CYS A 292 4.83 -5.71 -9.48
N PHE A 293 5.82 -4.82 -9.66
CA PHE A 293 7.17 -5.08 -9.16
C PHE A 293 7.38 -4.71 -7.67
N THR A 294 6.43 -4.03 -7.03
CA THR A 294 6.52 -3.63 -5.61
C THR A 294 6.54 -4.82 -4.61
N PRO A 295 5.72 -5.87 -4.76
CA PRO A 295 5.72 -7.01 -3.83
C PRO A 295 7.00 -7.86 -3.83
N ALA A 296 7.71 -7.96 -4.96
CA ALA A 296 8.89 -8.83 -5.09
C ALA A 296 9.99 -8.59 -4.03
N PRO A 297 10.50 -7.36 -3.81
CA PRO A 297 11.48 -7.08 -2.76
C PRO A 297 10.92 -7.30 -1.35
N LEU A 298 9.63 -7.06 -1.14
CA LEU A 298 8.97 -7.25 0.16
C LEU A 298 8.84 -8.73 0.51
N LEU A 299 8.50 -9.57 -0.46
CA LEU A 299 8.49 -11.03 -0.34
C LEU A 299 9.89 -11.58 -0.07
N PHE A 300 10.90 -11.05 -0.76
CA PHE A 300 12.29 -11.42 -0.53
C PHE A 300 12.73 -11.05 0.90
N GLY A 301 12.41 -9.84 1.36
CA GLY A 301 12.64 -9.41 2.74
C GLY A 301 11.92 -10.30 3.76
N TYR A 302 10.68 -10.69 3.49
CA TYR A 302 9.89 -11.59 4.34
C TYR A 302 10.49 -13.00 4.42
N ALA A 303 10.95 -13.54 3.29
CA ALA A 303 11.62 -14.84 3.24
C ALA A 303 12.91 -14.83 4.05
N ILE A 304 13.73 -13.79 3.93
CA ILE A 304 14.95 -13.61 4.73
C ILE A 304 14.60 -13.47 6.21
N HIS A 305 13.63 -12.63 6.56
CA HIS A 305 13.21 -12.43 7.94
C HIS A 305 12.75 -13.75 8.59
N THR A 306 11.94 -14.53 7.87
CA THR A 306 11.46 -15.84 8.31
C THR A 306 12.60 -16.85 8.44
N LEU A 307 13.55 -16.85 7.50
CA LEU A 307 14.73 -17.71 7.55
C LEU A 307 15.61 -17.40 8.77
N ILE A 308 15.91 -16.12 9.02
CA ILE A 308 16.70 -15.69 10.18
C ILE A 308 15.99 -16.06 11.49
N LYS A 309 14.67 -15.86 11.58
CA LYS A 309 13.89 -16.24 12.76
C LYS A 309 13.99 -17.74 13.05
N ARG A 310 13.78 -18.58 12.03
CA ARG A 310 13.93 -20.05 12.15
C ARG A 310 15.35 -20.47 12.55
N LEU A 311 16.37 -19.79 12.04
CA LEU A 311 17.77 -20.07 12.40
C LEU A 311 18.08 -19.69 13.85
N LYS A 312 17.54 -18.56 14.35
CA LYS A 312 17.66 -18.16 15.77
C LYS A 312 16.94 -19.15 16.69
N GLU A 313 15.72 -19.57 16.36
CA GLU A 313 14.96 -20.55 17.13
C GLU A 313 15.68 -21.92 17.21
N LYS A 314 16.32 -22.35 16.12
CA LYS A 314 17.17 -23.56 16.11
C LYS A 314 18.43 -23.40 16.98
N ARG A 315 19.03 -22.20 17.03
CA ARG A 315 20.20 -21.90 17.88
C ARG A 315 19.86 -21.74 19.37
N VAL A 316 18.60 -21.51 19.74
CA VAL A 316 18.14 -21.44 21.14
C VAL A 316 17.76 -22.83 21.68
N LYS A 317 17.55 -23.83 20.80
CA LYS A 317 17.33 -25.24 21.17
C LYS A 317 18.53 -26.20 20.93
N PRO A 318 19.80 -25.91 21.27
CA PRO A 318 20.85 -26.92 21.28
C PRO A 318 20.93 -27.54 22.69
N GLY A 319 20.41 -28.76 22.84
CA GLY A 319 20.72 -29.62 23.99
C GLY A 319 19.64 -29.72 25.07
N LEU A 320 18.53 -30.38 24.77
CA LEU A 320 17.86 -31.19 25.79
C LEU A 320 18.19 -32.65 25.46
N CYS A 321 19.10 -33.27 26.22
CA CYS A 321 19.29 -34.72 26.17
C CYS A 321 17.93 -35.40 26.39
N PRO A 322 17.64 -36.54 25.73
CA PRO A 322 16.44 -37.30 26.05
C PRO A 322 16.57 -37.75 27.51
N ALA A 323 15.72 -37.20 28.37
CA ALA A 323 15.57 -37.70 29.72
C ALA A 323 15.12 -39.16 29.62
N ASP A 324 15.92 -40.00 30.26
CA ASP A 324 15.85 -41.44 30.33
C ASP A 324 14.42 -41.95 30.58
N SER A 325 13.98 -42.81 29.70
CA SER A 325 12.78 -43.63 29.82
C SER A 325 12.99 -44.70 30.88
N SER A 326 12.92 -44.34 32.17
CA SER A 326 12.74 -45.35 33.23
C SER A 326 12.50 -44.71 34.60
N ARG A 327 11.23 -44.55 34.96
CA ARG A 327 10.67 -44.74 36.32
C ARG A 327 9.17 -44.45 36.31
N SER A 328 8.38 -45.52 36.15
CA SER A 328 7.20 -45.68 37.02
C SER A 328 7.72 -46.37 38.29
N PRO A 329 7.09 -46.18 39.47
CA PRO A 329 5.92 -47.03 39.71
C PRO A 329 4.82 -46.45 40.63
N LEU A 330 3.64 -47.06 40.45
CA LEU A 330 2.63 -47.35 41.49
C LEU A 330 1.66 -46.25 41.92
N ALA A 331 0.41 -46.50 41.52
CA ALA A 331 -0.82 -46.05 42.14
C ALA A 331 -0.88 -46.41 43.64
N LYS A 332 -1.57 -45.56 44.42
CA LYS A 332 -2.51 -45.96 45.47
C LYS A 332 -3.42 -44.79 45.83
N ASN A 333 -4.71 -45.00 45.62
CA ASN A 333 -5.77 -44.27 46.32
C ASN A 333 -5.73 -44.68 47.79
N GLU A 334 -6.04 -43.76 48.69
CA GLU A 334 -6.74 -44.04 49.95
C GLU A 334 -7.29 -42.72 50.49
N ASP A 335 -8.62 -42.72 50.64
CA ASP A 335 -9.40 -41.72 51.36
C ASP A 335 -8.99 -41.69 52.83
N GLU A 336 -8.91 -40.51 53.44
CA GLU A 336 -9.18 -40.38 54.88
C GLU A 336 -9.64 -38.96 55.23
N GLU A 337 -10.48 -38.93 56.25
CA GLU A 337 -11.60 -38.04 56.50
C GLU A 337 -11.29 -37.14 57.72
N VAL A 338 -11.98 -35.99 57.82
CA VAL A 338 -12.35 -35.27 59.06
C VAL A 338 -11.26 -34.53 59.87
N GLN A 339 -11.40 -33.19 59.96
CA GLN A 339 -11.73 -32.42 61.19
C GLN A 339 -11.82 -30.92 60.83
N GLN A 340 -13.01 -30.33 60.67
CA GLN A 340 -13.90 -29.71 61.67
C GLN A 340 -13.46 -28.35 62.24
N ASN A 341 -14.43 -27.43 62.13
CA ASN A 341 -14.71 -26.23 62.93
C ASN A 341 -13.92 -24.94 62.63
N SER A 342 -14.53 -23.76 62.61
CA SER A 342 -15.93 -23.32 62.70
C SER A 342 -15.96 -21.78 62.56
N SER A 343 -17.17 -21.25 62.38
CA SER A 343 -17.64 -19.90 62.69
C SER A 343 -17.86 -18.90 61.55
N THR A 344 -19.17 -18.71 61.27
CA THR A 344 -19.91 -17.43 61.12
C THR A 344 -19.46 -16.46 60.03
N GLY A 345 -20.29 -15.97 59.10
CA GLY A 345 -21.74 -15.96 58.94
C GLY A 345 -22.12 -14.64 58.24
N ASN A 346 -23.02 -14.70 57.23
CA ASN A 346 -23.76 -13.60 56.57
C ASN A 346 -22.94 -12.42 55.96
N SER A 347 -23.37 -11.70 54.93
CA SER A 347 -24.37 -11.79 53.86
C SER A 347 -24.11 -10.56 52.96
N ASP A 348 -24.72 -10.52 51.77
CA ASP A 348 -24.97 -9.35 50.91
C ASP A 348 -23.96 -9.10 49.76
N ASP A 349 -24.42 -9.51 48.57
CA ASP A 349 -24.58 -8.72 47.35
C ASP A 349 -23.42 -7.83 46.85
N ASP A 350 -22.78 -8.21 45.73
CA ASP A 350 -22.87 -7.43 44.49
C ASP A 350 -22.19 -8.17 43.31
N GLU A 351 -23.00 -8.36 42.27
CA GLU A 351 -22.68 -8.94 40.98
C GLU A 351 -22.50 -7.80 39.98
N SER A 352 -21.34 -7.71 39.31
CA SER A 352 -21.21 -7.30 37.89
C SER A 352 -19.74 -6.98 37.49
N ASP A 353 -19.33 -7.64 36.40
CA ASP A 353 -18.40 -7.19 35.35
C ASP A 353 -16.88 -7.09 35.64
N ARG A 354 -16.23 -8.26 35.68
CA ARG A 354 -14.88 -8.42 35.10
C ARG A 354 -14.99 -8.93 33.66
N ILE A 355 -14.76 -8.05 32.69
CA ILE A 355 -14.51 -8.45 31.31
C ILE A 355 -13.03 -8.88 31.21
N GLU A 356 -12.80 -10.19 31.21
CA GLU A 356 -11.54 -10.79 30.82
C GLU A 356 -11.23 -10.46 29.35
N ILE A 357 -10.11 -9.80 29.12
CA ILE A 357 -9.54 -9.62 27.79
C ILE A 357 -8.91 -10.95 27.37
N VAL A 358 -9.68 -11.75 26.63
CA VAL A 358 -9.19 -12.96 25.97
C VAL A 358 -8.22 -12.55 24.85
N CYS A 359 -6.93 -12.71 25.10
CA CYS A 359 -5.90 -12.72 24.05
C CYS A 359 -6.15 -13.93 23.13
N PRO A 360 -6.30 -13.75 21.80
CA PRO A 360 -6.27 -14.88 20.89
C PRO A 360 -4.82 -15.34 20.72
N THR A 361 -4.48 -16.41 21.43
CA THR A 361 -3.30 -17.24 21.20
C THR A 361 -3.38 -17.78 19.78
N THR A 362 -2.70 -17.13 18.83
CA THR A 362 -2.52 -17.71 17.50
C THR A 362 -1.32 -18.63 17.59
N ALA A 363 -1.59 -19.93 17.65
CA ALA A 363 -0.60 -20.96 17.41
C ALA A 363 -0.07 -20.81 15.98
N LEU A 364 1.25 -20.69 15.86
CA LEU A 364 2.04 -21.01 14.68
C LEU A 364 3.23 -21.86 15.11
#